data_AF-A0A9Q9J7A9-F1
#
_entry.id   AF-A0A9Q9J7A9-F1
#
_cell.length_a   1.000
_cell.length_b   1.000
_cell.length_c   1.000
_cell.angle_alpha   90.00
_cell.angle_beta   90.00
_cell.angle_gamma   90.00
#
_symmetry.space_group_name_H-M   'P 1'
#
loop_
_entity.id
_entity.type
_entity.pdbx_description
1 polymer ?
#
loop_
_entity_poly.entity_id
_entity_poly.type
_entity_poly.pdbx_seq_one_letter_code
_entity_poly.pdbx_strand_id
1 'polypeptide(L)'
;MTMRNSRFILVPVGVLLPYAARLPRGVEWLAQYTGTAIGGWLFFAALNAIAWGALLGISFLYRRPVSLGIPCALGFGALAWAHNTLDLRSDAQAAIALVFIPIHALVPIAIGGLLGYVVDRRLRHRSVA
;
A
#
# COMPACT_ATOMS: atom_id res chain seq x y z
N MET A 1 -6.67 -2.26 -19.95
CA MET A 1 -7.16 -2.27 -18.55
C MET A 1 -7.94 -0.99 -18.27
N THR A 2 -9.05 -1.02 -17.54
CA THR A 2 -9.84 0.19 -17.21
C THR A 2 -9.48 0.74 -15.82
N MET A 3 -9.84 1.99 -15.52
CA MET A 3 -9.68 2.54 -14.16
C MET A 3 -10.47 1.75 -13.11
N ARG A 4 -11.68 1.29 -13.46
CA ARG A 4 -12.51 0.45 -12.60
C ARG A 4 -11.75 -0.83 -12.22
N ASN A 5 -11.23 -1.57 -13.21
CA ASN A 5 -10.49 -2.80 -12.95
C ASN A 5 -9.23 -2.54 -12.12
N SER A 6 -8.54 -1.42 -12.37
CA SER A 6 -7.33 -1.05 -11.61
C SER A 6 -7.63 -0.80 -10.13
N ARG A 7 -8.75 -0.12 -9.82
CA ARG A 7 -9.22 0.09 -8.44
C ARG A 7 -9.62 -1.22 -7.76
N PHE A 8 -10.30 -2.10 -8.50
CA PHE A 8 -10.66 -3.43 -8.01
C PHE A 8 -9.45 -4.31 -7.71
N ILE A 9 -8.35 -4.17 -8.44
CA ILE A 9 -7.09 -4.90 -8.18
C ILE A 9 -6.30 -4.25 -7.03
N LEU A 10 -6.30 -2.92 -6.95
CA LEU A 10 -5.57 -2.17 -5.93
C LEU A 10 -5.97 -2.56 -4.50
N VAL A 11 -7.27 -2.73 -4.24
CA VAL A 11 -7.78 -3.06 -2.91
C VAL A 11 -7.26 -4.42 -2.41
N PRO A 12 -7.47 -5.56 -3.10
CA PRO A 12 -6.96 -6.85 -2.64
C PRO A 12 -5.44 -6.87 -2.57
N VAL A 13 -4.73 -6.20 -3.49
CA VAL A 13 -3.27 -6.04 -3.36
C VAL A 13 -2.94 -5.33 -2.05
N GLY A 14 -3.56 -4.18 -1.78
CA GLY A 14 -3.34 -3.42 -0.56
C GLY A 14 -3.64 -4.21 0.71
N VAL A 15 -4.73 -4.97 0.74
CA VAL A 15 -5.13 -5.82 1.87
C VAL A 15 -4.13 -6.96 2.10
N LEU A 16 -3.68 -7.62 1.04
CA LEU A 16 -2.82 -8.80 1.14
C LEU A 16 -1.33 -8.46 1.28
N LEU A 17 -0.92 -7.27 0.87
CA LEU A 17 0.50 -6.87 0.81
C LEU A 17 1.26 -7.04 2.13
N PRO A 18 0.75 -6.63 3.32
CA PRO A 18 1.49 -6.79 4.56
C PRO A 18 1.85 -8.24 4.87
N TYR A 19 0.93 -9.17 4.56
CA TYR A 19 1.10 -10.60 4.75
C TYR A 19 2.05 -11.18 3.71
N ALA A 20 1.89 -10.79 2.45
CA ALA A 20 2.75 -11.22 1.35
C ALA A 20 4.20 -10.76 1.55
N ALA A 21 4.41 -9.55 2.06
CA ALA A 21 5.74 -8.98 2.33
C ALA A 21 6.52 -9.73 3.42
N ARG A 22 5.83 -10.53 4.25
CA ARG A 22 6.46 -11.36 5.30
C ARG A 22 6.94 -12.71 4.79
N LEU A 23 6.35 -13.23 3.69
CA LEU A 23 6.68 -14.55 3.15
C LEU A 23 8.17 -14.76 2.84
N PRO A 24 8.93 -13.77 2.30
CA PRO A 24 10.35 -13.93 2.05
C PRO A 24 11.19 -14.20 3.30
N ARG A 25 10.69 -13.86 4.49
CA ARG A 25 11.36 -14.11 5.79
C ARG A 25 10.96 -15.45 6.42
N GLY A 26 10.04 -16.18 5.81
CA GLY A 26 9.54 -17.48 6.28
C GLY A 26 8.19 -17.41 6.97
N VAL A 27 7.58 -18.58 7.17
CA VAL A 27 6.21 -18.72 7.73
C VAL A 27 6.08 -18.21 9.16
N GLU A 28 7.17 -18.20 9.93
CA GLU A 28 7.17 -17.66 11.29
C GLU A 28 6.88 -16.16 11.32
N TRP A 29 7.37 -15.41 10.33
CA TRP A 29 7.13 -13.98 10.22
C TRP A 29 5.67 -13.68 9.85
N LEU A 30 5.06 -14.55 9.05
CA LEU A 30 3.62 -14.49 8.79
C LEU A 30 2.81 -14.83 10.05
N ALA A 31 3.24 -15.83 10.83
CA ALA A 31 2.58 -16.24 12.07
C ALA A 31 2.56 -15.13 13.13
N GLN A 32 3.49 -14.16 13.08
CA GLN A 32 3.44 -12.97 13.94
C GLN A 32 2.18 -12.11 13.66
N TYR A 33 1.62 -12.18 12.45
CA TYR A 33 0.44 -11.41 12.03
C TYR A 33 -0.84 -12.23 12.08
N THR A 34 -0.75 -13.54 11.85
CA THR A 34 -1.90 -14.45 11.77
C THR A 34 -2.14 -15.26 13.04
N GLY A 35 -1.13 -15.41 13.89
CA GLY A 35 -1.22 -16.10 15.19
C GLY A 35 -1.92 -15.28 16.28
N THR A 36 -2.37 -14.06 15.96
CA THR A 36 -3.21 -13.25 16.85
C THR A 36 -4.67 -13.71 16.79
N ALA A 37 -5.46 -13.43 17.83
CA ALA A 37 -6.91 -13.57 17.75
C ALA A 37 -7.49 -12.79 16.55
N ILE A 38 -8.68 -13.17 16.07
CA ILE A 38 -9.38 -12.53 14.94
C ILE A 38 -9.39 -10.99 15.05
N GLY A 39 -9.55 -10.46 16.27
CA GLY A 39 -9.52 -9.01 16.52
C GLY A 39 -8.19 -8.36 16.13
N GLY A 40 -7.04 -8.99 16.41
CA GLY A 40 -5.72 -8.47 16.02
C GLY A 40 -5.54 -8.46 14.51
N TRP A 41 -5.97 -9.53 13.83
CA TRP A 41 -5.92 -9.62 12.38
C TRP A 41 -6.77 -8.53 11.70
N LEU A 42 -8.01 -8.33 12.18
CA LEU A 42 -8.90 -7.28 11.70
C LEU A 42 -8.37 -5.87 12.00
N PHE A 43 -7.77 -5.67 13.17
CA PHE A 43 -7.16 -4.40 13.56
C PHE A 43 -6.01 -4.01 12.64
N PHE A 44 -5.09 -4.95 12.32
CA PHE A 44 -4.01 -4.69 11.39
C PHE A 44 -4.51 -4.45 9.96
N ALA A 45 -5.52 -5.21 9.52
CA ALA A 45 -6.16 -4.99 8.22
C ALA A 45 -6.82 -3.60 8.13
N ALA A 46 -7.50 -3.16 9.19
CA ALA A 46 -8.15 -1.86 9.27
C ALA A 46 -7.13 -0.71 9.27
N LEU A 47 -6.04 -0.81 10.04
CA LEU A 47 -4.97 0.18 10.03
C LEU A 47 -4.30 0.29 8.66
N ASN A 48 -4.04 -0.85 8.02
CA ASN A 48 -3.47 -0.89 6.69
C ASN A 48 -4.41 -0.29 5.61
N ALA A 49 -5.72 -0.19 5.91
CA ALA A 49 -6.67 0.52 5.06
C ALA A 49 -6.40 2.02 4.91
N ILE A 50 -5.63 2.63 5.81
CA ILE A 50 -5.16 4.01 5.64
C ILE A 50 -4.31 4.12 4.36
N ALA A 51 -3.37 3.20 4.15
CA ALA A 51 -2.45 3.25 3.02
C ALA A 51 -3.16 2.91 1.69
N TRP A 52 -3.85 1.78 1.61
CA TRP A 52 -4.53 1.41 0.35
C TRP A 52 -5.78 2.28 0.10
N GLY A 53 -6.43 2.78 1.15
CA GLY A 53 -7.54 3.73 1.04
C GLY A 53 -7.08 5.08 0.49
N ALA A 54 -5.92 5.59 0.91
CA ALA A 54 -5.32 6.78 0.31
C ALA A 54 -5.00 6.59 -1.17
N LEU A 55 -4.41 5.45 -1.54
CA LEU A 55 -4.15 5.07 -2.94
C LEU A 55 -5.44 5.00 -3.77
N LEU A 56 -6.49 4.42 -3.20
CA LEU A 56 -7.82 4.39 -3.82
C LEU A 56 -8.39 5.80 -3.99
N GLY A 57 -8.27 6.66 -2.97
CA GLY A 57 -8.71 8.06 -3.00
C GLY A 57 -8.03 8.87 -4.11
N ILE A 58 -6.70 8.84 -4.19
CA ILE A 58 -5.96 9.55 -5.25
C ILE A 58 -6.24 8.98 -6.64
N SER A 59 -6.63 7.70 -6.74
CA SER A 59 -6.97 7.09 -8.03
C SER A 59 -8.15 7.76 -8.74
N PHE A 60 -8.96 8.54 -8.01
CA PHE A 60 -10.05 9.34 -8.60
C PHE A 60 -9.56 10.61 -9.32
N LEU A 61 -8.31 11.04 -9.07
CA LEU A 61 -7.68 12.16 -9.76
C LEU A 61 -7.17 11.79 -11.17
N TYR A 62 -7.05 10.49 -11.47
CA TYR A 62 -6.51 10.00 -12.75
C TYR A 62 -7.62 9.56 -13.69
N ARG A 63 -7.41 9.70 -15.02
CA ARG A 63 -8.26 9.00 -16.01
C ARG A 63 -7.53 7.85 -16.69
N ARG A 64 -6.19 7.80 -16.64
CA ARG A 64 -5.42 6.68 -17.21
C ARG A 64 -4.93 5.72 -16.11
N PRO A 65 -5.14 4.39 -16.28
CA PRO A 65 -4.72 3.40 -15.28
C PRO A 65 -3.20 3.31 -15.13
N VAL A 66 -2.44 3.59 -16.20
CA VAL A 66 -0.97 3.57 -16.14
C VAL A 66 -0.41 4.59 -15.14
N SER A 67 -1.09 5.74 -14.98
CA SER A 67 -0.68 6.79 -14.04
C SER A 67 -0.83 6.38 -12.58
N LEU A 68 -1.72 5.43 -12.28
CA LEU A 68 -1.89 4.84 -10.95
C LEU A 68 -0.72 3.91 -10.58
N GLY A 69 0.03 3.43 -11.56
CA GLY A 69 1.19 2.56 -11.32
C GLY A 69 2.27 3.24 -10.47
N ILE A 70 2.49 4.55 -10.67
CA ILE A 70 3.52 5.32 -9.96
C ILE A 70 3.23 5.41 -8.45
N PRO A 71 2.06 5.93 -8.01
CA PRO A 71 1.76 5.94 -6.58
C PRO A 71 1.66 4.54 -5.98
N CYS A 72 1.14 3.55 -6.72
CA CYS A 72 1.12 2.17 -6.23
C CYS A 72 2.54 1.63 -6.02
N ALA A 73 3.47 1.85 -6.95
CA ALA A 73 4.85 1.39 -6.81
C ALA A 73 5.55 2.02 -5.60
N LEU A 74 5.40 3.34 -5.40
CA LEU A 74 6.03 4.01 -4.26
C LEU A 74 5.34 3.68 -2.94
N GLY A 75 4.01 3.70 -2.90
CA GLY A 75 3.22 3.42 -1.71
C GLY A 75 3.32 1.97 -1.26
N PHE A 76 3.00 1.02 -2.15
CA PHE A 76 3.12 -0.40 -1.83
C PHE A 76 4.57 -0.84 -1.70
N GLY A 77 5.51 -0.27 -2.46
CA GLY A 77 6.94 -0.55 -2.29
C GLY A 77 7.43 -0.19 -0.88
N ALA A 78 7.14 1.02 -0.42
CA ALA A 78 7.51 1.46 0.93
C ALA A 78 6.81 0.64 2.02
N LEU A 79 5.52 0.33 1.83
CA LEU A 79 4.73 -0.46 2.77
C LEU A 79 5.25 -1.91 2.87
N ALA A 80 5.54 -2.54 1.73
CA ALA A 80 6.11 -3.89 1.68
C ALA A 80 7.52 -3.92 2.30
N TRP A 81 8.35 -2.92 2.00
CA TRP A 81 9.67 -2.81 2.61
C TRP A 81 9.58 -2.72 4.13
N ALA A 82 8.74 -1.83 4.67
CA ALA A 82 8.58 -1.65 6.11
C ALA A 82 8.08 -2.93 6.80
N HIS A 83 7.11 -3.63 6.21
CA HIS A 83 6.63 -4.90 6.74
C HIS A 83 7.67 -6.03 6.62
N ASN A 84 8.53 -6.02 5.61
CA ASN A 84 9.58 -7.03 5.47
C ASN A 84 10.78 -6.79 6.41
N THR A 85 10.97 -5.58 6.92
CA THR A 85 12.10 -5.21 7.80
C THR A 85 11.75 -5.16 9.28
N LEU A 86 10.49 -4.93 9.64
CA LEU A 86 10.08 -4.81 11.03
C LEU A 86 10.03 -6.19 11.72
N ASP A 87 11.01 -6.51 12.55
CA ASP A 87 10.94 -7.69 13.42
C ASP A 87 10.08 -7.39 14.65
N LEU A 88 9.04 -8.20 14.91
CA LEU A 88 8.18 -8.05 16.08
C LEU A 88 8.74 -8.77 17.32
N ARG A 89 9.76 -9.63 17.17
CA ARG A 89 10.38 -10.34 18.28
C ARG A 89 11.46 -9.53 18.98
N SER A 90 11.99 -8.50 18.32
CA SER A 90 13.12 -7.73 18.82
C SER A 90 12.76 -6.74 19.92
N ASP A 91 11.51 -6.26 19.96
CA ASP A 91 11.06 -5.25 20.92
C ASP A 91 9.53 -5.25 21.08
N ALA A 92 9.04 -5.03 22.30
CA ALA A 92 7.62 -4.84 22.59
C ALA A 92 7.05 -3.57 21.92
N GLN A 93 7.88 -2.54 21.71
CA GLN A 93 7.45 -1.34 20.97
C GLN A 93 7.34 -1.57 19.45
N ALA A 94 7.87 -2.68 18.91
CA ALA A 94 7.75 -2.99 17.49
C ALA A 94 6.28 -3.14 17.04
N ALA A 95 5.38 -3.55 17.95
CA ALA A 95 3.95 -3.59 17.68
C ALA A 95 3.34 -2.20 17.43
N ILE A 96 3.88 -1.16 18.08
CA ILE A 96 3.45 0.23 17.88
C ILE A 96 3.80 0.68 16.45
N ALA A 97 4.94 0.23 15.91
CA ALA A 97 5.34 0.54 14.54
C ALA A 97 4.30 0.06 13.50
N LEU A 98 3.53 -1.00 13.77
CA LEU A 98 2.46 -1.47 12.89
C LEU A 98 1.36 -0.43 12.68
N VAL A 99 1.11 0.42 13.68
CA VAL A 99 0.15 1.53 13.60
C VAL A 99 0.71 2.67 12.76
N PHE A 100 2.00 2.95 12.89
CA PHE A 100 2.65 4.07 12.22
C PHE A 100 3.08 3.77 10.78
N ILE A 101 3.38 2.52 10.43
CA ILE A 101 3.77 2.13 9.06
C ILE A 101 2.79 2.65 7.99
N PRO A 102 1.47 2.40 8.08
CA PRO A 102 0.55 2.88 7.04
C PRO A 102 0.41 4.40 7.02
N ILE A 103 0.62 5.09 8.15
CA ILE A 103 0.63 6.55 8.23
C ILE A 103 1.88 7.12 7.52
N HIS A 104 3.06 6.55 7.78
CA HIS A 104 4.30 6.97 7.12
C HIS A 104 4.29 6.65 5.63
N ALA A 105 3.62 5.57 5.21
CA ALA A 105 3.41 5.25 3.81
C ALA A 105 2.61 6.33 3.05
N LEU A 106 1.86 7.21 3.74
CA LEU A 106 1.18 8.34 3.09
C LEU A 106 2.16 9.30 2.41
N VAL A 107 3.39 9.44 2.92
CA VAL A 107 4.41 10.31 2.32
C VAL A 107 4.82 9.83 0.92
N PRO A 108 5.33 8.60 0.71
CA PRO A 108 5.63 8.10 -0.62
C PRO A 108 4.37 7.97 -1.50
N ILE A 109 3.19 7.69 -0.92
CA ILE A 109 1.92 7.72 -1.66
C ILE A 109 1.62 9.12 -2.20
N ALA A 110 1.79 10.17 -1.39
CA ALA A 110 1.55 11.55 -1.81
C ALA A 110 2.55 11.98 -2.89
N ILE A 111 3.83 11.66 -2.73
CA ILE A 111 4.88 11.93 -3.74
C ILE A 111 4.55 11.20 -5.04
N GLY A 112 4.28 9.90 -4.98
CA GLY A 112 3.89 9.12 -6.14
C GLY A 112 2.57 9.58 -6.73
N GLY A 113 1.68 10.11 -5.90
CA GLY A 113 0.39 10.64 -6.29
C GLY A 113 0.54 11.89 -7.16
N LEU A 114 1.41 12.80 -6.73
CA LEU A 114 1.78 14.00 -7.46
C LEU A 114 2.47 13.66 -8.79
N LEU A 115 3.43 12.72 -8.77
CA LEU A 115 4.12 12.27 -9.98
C LEU A 115 3.16 11.60 -10.97
N GLY A 116 2.29 10.71 -10.49
CA GLY A 116 1.24 10.07 -11.26
C GLY A 116 0.30 11.08 -11.90
N TYR A 117 -0.05 12.15 -11.17
CA TYR A 117 -0.87 13.24 -11.68
C TYR A 117 -0.21 14.02 -12.82
N VAL A 118 1.08 14.36 -12.67
CA VAL A 118 1.86 15.04 -13.72
C VAL A 118 1.94 14.17 -14.97
N VAL A 119 2.18 12.86 -14.81
CA VAL A 119 2.21 11.91 -15.93
C VAL A 119 0.84 11.81 -16.61
N ASP A 120 -0.25 11.67 -15.84
CA ASP A 120 -1.61 11.65 -16.38
C ASP A 120 -1.91 12.91 -17.20
N ARG A 121 -1.55 14.11 -16.72
CA ARG A 121 -1.70 15.36 -17.47
C ARG A 121 -0.89 15.37 -18.76
N ARG A 122 0.40 15.03 -18.70
CA ARG A 122 1.28 15.03 -19.90
C ARG A 122 0.78 14.07 -20.98
N LEU A 123 0.30 12.90 -20.56
CA LEU A 123 -0.24 11.89 -21.45
C LEU A 123 -1.54 12.32 -22.13
N ARG A 124 -2.34 13.19 -21.50
CA ARG A 124 -3.53 13.78 -22.14
C ARG A 124 -3.16 14.74 -23.25
N HIS A 125 -2.22 15.66 -23.00
CA HIS A 125 -1.83 16.66 -23.98
C HIS A 125 -1.28 16.03 -25.26
N ARG A 126 -0.53 14.92 -25.15
CA ARG A 126 -0.02 14.15 -26.31
C ARG A 126 -1.08 13.41 -27.12
N SER A 127 -2.33 13.32 -26.66
CA SER A 127 -3.41 12.67 -27.41
C SER A 127 -4.35 13.66 -28.10
N VAL A 128 -4.13 14.96 -27.91
CA VAL A 128 -4.90 16.05 -28.54
C VAL A 128 -4.06 16.79 -29.59
N ALA A 129 -2.73 16.67 -29.54
CA ALA A 129 -1.80 17.09 -30.59
C ALA A 129 -1.53 15.93 -31.54
#